data_AF-A0A2U8X3W7-F1
#
_entry.id   AF-A0A2U8X3W7-F1
#
_cell.length_a   1.000
_cell.length_b   1.000
_cell.length_c   1.000
_cell.angle_alpha   90.00
_cell.angle_beta   90.00
_cell.angle_gamma   90.00
#
_symmetry.space_group_name_H-M   'P 1'
#
loop_
_entity.id
_entity.type
_entity.pdbx_description
1 polymer ?
#
loop_
_entity_poly.entity_id
_entity_poly.type
_entity_poly.pdbx_seq_one_letter_code
_entity_poly.pdbx_strand_id
1 'polypeptide(L)'
;MRALAVAATGMSAQQLNLEVIANNIANLNTTGFKGARAEFTDLLYQAERQQGVPNQSGQEAVPEGAMLGLGVRAAAIRNLHRQGQLTNTANQLDLAINGRGYFQITSPSGEINYTRAGAFNKNATGQLVTLEGYTVDPAILIPNNATEITINQSGQVYAKIDGQVAQQNIGQITIANFANESGLEPLGNGLYRETPASGAAVIGNPGDASYGKLQQGYLEGSNVDPVKEITSLITAQRSFEMNSKVIQAVDEMASTISKGIR
;
A
#
# COMPACT_ATOMS: atom_id res chain seq x y z
N MET A 1 -25.70 1.82 27.63
CA MET A 1 -24.48 2.59 27.26
C MET A 1 -23.35 1.73 26.68
N ARG A 2 -23.06 0.51 27.17
CA ARG A 2 -21.99 -0.34 26.60
C ARG A 2 -22.23 -0.76 25.14
N ALA A 3 -23.46 -1.13 24.80
CA ALA A 3 -23.85 -1.46 23.43
C ALA A 3 -23.62 -0.31 22.44
N LEU A 4 -23.83 0.95 22.87
CA LEU A 4 -23.53 2.14 22.06
C LEU A 4 -22.03 2.29 21.79
N ALA A 5 -21.17 2.03 22.78
CA ALA A 5 -19.72 2.12 22.60
C ALA A 5 -19.19 1.03 21.64
N VAL A 6 -19.71 -0.20 21.75
CA VAL A 6 -19.37 -1.29 20.82
C VAL A 6 -19.86 -0.96 19.41
N ALA A 7 -21.08 -0.47 19.25
CA ALA A 7 -21.61 -0.06 17.95
C ALA A 7 -20.84 1.13 17.34
N ALA A 8 -20.44 2.12 18.17
CA ALA A 8 -19.66 3.27 17.74
C ALA A 8 -18.27 2.86 17.23
N THR A 9 -17.55 2.01 17.97
CA THR A 9 -16.23 1.50 17.52
C THR A 9 -16.36 0.67 16.25
N GLY A 10 -17.41 -0.14 16.12
CA GLY A 10 -17.73 -0.85 14.88
C GLY A 10 -18.03 0.09 13.71
N MET A 11 -18.75 1.19 13.93
CA MET A 11 -19.04 2.20 12.91
C MET A 11 -17.78 2.91 12.43
N SER A 12 -16.91 3.35 13.35
CA SER A 12 -15.63 3.98 12.99
C SER A 12 -14.71 3.02 12.24
N ALA A 13 -14.70 1.73 12.59
CA ALA A 13 -13.95 0.71 11.86
C ALA A 13 -14.47 0.55 10.42
N GLN A 14 -15.79 0.50 10.22
CA GLN A 14 -16.36 0.43 8.88
C GLN A 14 -16.13 1.70 8.07
N GLN A 15 -16.17 2.89 8.70
CA GLN A 15 -15.82 4.14 8.03
C GLN A 15 -14.37 4.11 7.52
N LEU A 16 -13.41 3.71 8.35
CA LEU A 16 -12.01 3.60 7.92
C LEU A 16 -11.85 2.58 6.78
N ASN A 17 -12.54 1.45 6.86
CA ASN A 17 -12.51 0.44 5.80
C ASN A 17 -13.05 1.01 4.47
N LEU A 18 -14.14 1.78 4.52
CA LEU A 18 -14.69 2.47 3.35
C LEU A 18 -13.70 3.48 2.75
N GLU A 19 -13.02 4.26 3.59
CA GLU A 19 -12.02 5.24 3.15
C GLU A 19 -10.82 4.55 2.45
N VAL A 20 -10.35 3.43 2.98
CA VAL A 20 -9.26 2.65 2.37
C VAL A 20 -9.69 2.06 1.02
N ILE A 21 -10.88 1.45 0.94
CA ILE A 21 -11.40 0.89 -0.31
C ILE A 21 -11.62 1.99 -1.35
N ALA A 22 -12.17 3.15 -0.94
CA ALA A 22 -12.37 4.29 -1.83
C ALA A 22 -11.02 4.80 -2.39
N ASN A 23 -9.97 4.84 -1.55
CA ASN A 23 -8.63 5.23 -2.00
C ASN A 23 -8.04 4.22 -3.00
N ASN A 24 -8.23 2.92 -2.78
CA ASN A 24 -7.81 1.88 -3.72
C ASN A 24 -8.51 2.04 -5.08
N ILE A 25 -9.82 2.27 -5.08
CA ILE A 25 -10.61 2.47 -6.31
C ILE A 25 -10.14 3.72 -7.06
N ALA A 26 -9.89 4.83 -6.33
CA ALA A 26 -9.41 6.07 -6.95
C ALA A 26 -8.05 5.90 -7.65
N ASN A 27 -7.20 5.00 -7.14
CA ASN A 27 -5.85 4.74 -7.66
C ASN A 27 -5.74 3.50 -8.57
N LEU A 28 -6.85 3.02 -9.13
CA LEU A 28 -6.85 1.87 -10.06
C LEU A 28 -5.96 2.07 -11.29
N ASN A 29 -5.89 3.31 -11.79
CA ASN A 29 -5.09 3.65 -12.99
C ASN A 29 -3.73 4.25 -12.64
N THR A 30 -3.40 4.37 -11.35
CA THR A 30 -2.11 4.93 -10.91
C THR A 30 -1.01 3.90 -11.14
N THR A 31 0.02 4.27 -11.90
CA THR A 31 1.15 3.39 -12.19
C THR A 31 1.95 3.09 -10.91
N GLY A 32 2.33 1.83 -10.72
CA GLY A 32 3.08 1.38 -9.54
C GLY A 32 2.30 1.40 -8.22
N PHE A 33 1.00 1.71 -8.22
CA PHE A 33 0.20 1.79 -6.98
C PHE A 33 0.02 0.41 -6.33
N LYS A 34 0.09 0.40 -4.99
CA LYS A 34 -0.09 -0.78 -4.15
C LYS A 34 -1.33 -0.59 -3.30
N GLY A 35 -2.33 -1.44 -3.49
CA GLY A 35 -3.56 -1.42 -2.71
C GLY A 35 -3.31 -1.57 -1.21
N ALA A 36 -4.09 -0.84 -0.42
CA ALA A 36 -4.03 -0.88 1.03
C ALA A 36 -5.20 -1.68 1.62
N ARG A 37 -5.02 -2.21 2.83
CA ARG A 37 -6.06 -2.89 3.60
C ARG A 37 -6.06 -2.40 5.05
N ALA A 38 -7.24 -2.08 5.57
CA ALA A 38 -7.42 -1.85 6.99
C ALA A 38 -7.45 -3.19 7.76
N GLU A 39 -6.60 -3.32 8.77
CA GLU A 39 -6.54 -4.45 9.69
C GLU A 39 -7.15 -4.03 11.03
N PHE A 40 -8.01 -4.87 11.59
CA PHE A 40 -8.73 -4.60 12.84
C PHE A 40 -8.44 -5.68 13.88
N THR A 41 -8.42 -5.29 15.15
CA THR A 41 -8.34 -6.22 16.29
C THR A 41 -9.49 -5.95 17.26
N ASP A 42 -9.91 -6.97 17.98
CA ASP A 42 -10.84 -6.81 19.09
C ASP A 42 -10.22 -5.99 20.24
N LEU A 43 -11.10 -5.41 21.05
CA LEU A 43 -10.74 -4.74 22.29
C LEU A 43 -10.80 -5.72 23.47
N LEU A 44 -10.29 -5.29 24.62
CA LEU A 44 -10.24 -6.09 25.84
C LEU A 44 -11.62 -6.67 26.21
N TYR A 45 -11.61 -7.85 26.80
CA TYR A 45 -12.81 -8.52 27.28
C TYR A 45 -13.06 -8.15 28.75
N GLN A 46 -14.31 -7.78 29.06
CA GLN A 46 -14.75 -7.60 30.44
C GLN A 46 -15.36 -8.93 30.94
N ALA A 47 -14.77 -9.50 31.99
CA ALA A 47 -15.34 -10.68 32.64
C ALA A 47 -16.48 -10.25 33.56
N GLU A 48 -17.71 -10.67 33.23
CA GLU A 48 -18.87 -10.56 34.10
C GLU A 48 -18.91 -11.74 35.10
N ARG A 49 -18.39 -12.89 34.68
CA ARG A 49 -18.15 -14.06 35.53
C ARG A 49 -16.85 -14.74 35.12
N GLN A 50 -15.90 -14.87 36.05
CA GLN A 50 -14.62 -15.52 35.75
C GLN A 50 -14.82 -17.03 35.62
N GLN A 51 -14.30 -17.59 34.53
CA GLN A 51 -14.24 -19.03 34.31
C GLN A 51 -13.25 -19.66 35.31
N GLY A 52 -13.57 -20.83 35.85
CA GLY A 52 -12.65 -21.57 36.71
C GLY A 52 -12.61 -21.14 38.18
N VAL A 53 -13.43 -20.17 38.60
CA VAL A 53 -13.51 -19.74 40.02
C VAL A 53 -14.87 -20.16 40.61
N PRO A 54 -14.93 -20.82 41.78
CA PRO A 54 -16.20 -21.14 42.43
C PRO A 54 -16.98 -19.87 42.80
N ASN A 55 -18.28 -19.82 42.46
CA ASN A 55 -19.14 -18.68 42.82
C ASN A 55 -19.42 -18.60 44.34
N GLN A 56 -19.27 -19.71 45.07
CA GLN A 56 -19.46 -19.81 46.51
C GLN A 56 -18.43 -20.80 47.09
N SER A 57 -18.06 -20.63 48.36
CA SER A 57 -17.17 -21.58 49.05
C SER A 57 -17.81 -22.97 49.09
N GLY A 58 -17.17 -23.96 48.46
CA GLY A 58 -17.61 -25.36 48.46
C GLY A 58 -18.39 -25.82 47.22
N GLN A 59 -18.52 -24.99 46.17
CA GLN A 59 -19.09 -25.38 44.88
C GLN A 59 -18.00 -25.67 43.84
N GLU A 60 -18.33 -26.49 42.83
CA GLU A 60 -17.43 -26.75 41.70
C GLU A 60 -17.13 -25.47 40.90
N ALA A 61 -15.94 -25.43 40.30
CA ALA A 61 -15.49 -24.31 39.49
C ALA A 61 -16.45 -24.08 38.32
N VAL A 62 -16.74 -22.81 38.03
CA VAL A 62 -17.66 -22.44 36.94
C VAL A 62 -17.04 -22.88 35.60
N PRO A 63 -17.70 -23.78 34.82
CA PRO A 63 -17.11 -24.33 33.59
C PRO A 63 -17.02 -23.30 32.46
N GLU A 64 -17.97 -22.35 32.39
CA GLU A 64 -18.04 -21.31 31.37
C GLU A 64 -18.09 -19.92 32.02
N GLY A 65 -17.11 -19.08 31.71
CA GLY A 65 -17.10 -17.68 32.12
C GLY A 65 -17.94 -16.82 31.17
N ALA A 66 -18.48 -15.72 31.67
CA ALA A 66 -19.12 -14.70 30.84
C ALA A 66 -18.10 -13.60 30.54
N MET A 67 -17.55 -13.61 29.33
CA MET A 67 -16.63 -12.59 28.83
C MET A 67 -17.28 -11.80 27.70
N LEU A 68 -17.38 -10.47 27.87
CA LEU A 68 -17.97 -9.58 26.87
C LEU A 68 -16.87 -8.73 26.21
N GLY A 69 -16.79 -8.78 24.88
CA GLY A 69 -15.85 -7.96 24.11
C GLY A 69 -16.27 -6.48 24.09
N LEU A 70 -15.30 -5.57 24.24
CA LEU A 70 -15.54 -4.12 24.28
C LEU A 70 -15.57 -3.43 22.90
N GLY A 71 -15.60 -4.20 21.81
CA GLY A 71 -15.66 -3.69 20.44
C GLY A 71 -14.38 -3.95 19.65
N VAL A 72 -14.08 -3.10 18.69
CA VAL A 72 -12.96 -3.26 17.74
C VAL A 72 -12.16 -1.97 17.60
N ARG A 73 -10.89 -2.08 17.22
CA ARG A 73 -10.06 -0.92 16.84
C ARG A 73 -9.26 -1.21 15.57
N ALA A 74 -8.94 -0.15 14.83
CA ALA A 74 -7.98 -0.23 13.74
C ALA A 74 -6.58 -0.52 14.31
N ALA A 75 -5.97 -1.60 13.83
CA ALA A 75 -4.62 -2.00 14.20
C ALA A 75 -3.59 -1.35 13.27
N ALA A 76 -3.83 -1.38 11.96
CA ALA A 76 -2.95 -0.80 10.96
C ALA A 76 -3.67 -0.65 9.60
N ILE A 77 -3.10 0.18 8.72
CA ILE A 77 -3.39 0.14 7.28
C ILE A 77 -2.15 -0.45 6.60
N ARG A 78 -2.31 -1.62 5.98
CA ARG A 78 -1.21 -2.35 5.38
C ARG A 78 -1.25 -2.25 3.86
N ASN A 79 -0.14 -1.82 3.27
CA ASN A 79 0.07 -1.88 1.83
C ASN A 79 0.36 -3.32 1.38
N LEU A 80 -0.29 -3.73 0.30
CA LEU A 80 -0.14 -5.03 -0.32
C LEU A 80 0.91 -4.91 -1.43
N HIS A 81 2.16 -5.25 -1.12
CA HIS A 81 3.29 -5.19 -2.06
C HIS A 81 3.30 -6.38 -3.04
N ARG A 82 2.20 -6.57 -3.77
CA ARG A 82 2.12 -7.54 -4.87
C ARG A 82 2.36 -6.83 -6.20
N GLN A 83 2.92 -7.55 -7.15
CA GLN A 83 3.12 -7.02 -8.50
C GLN A 83 1.76 -6.85 -9.20
N GLY A 84 1.58 -5.69 -9.85
CA GLY A 84 0.42 -5.42 -10.70
C GLY A 84 0.58 -6.00 -12.10
N GLN A 85 -0.42 -5.78 -12.95
CA GLN A 85 -0.32 -6.15 -14.37
C GLN A 85 0.70 -5.23 -15.07
N LEU A 86 1.53 -5.81 -15.93
CA LEU A 86 2.42 -5.06 -16.80
C LEU A 86 1.69 -4.69 -18.09
N THR A 87 1.59 -3.40 -18.40
CA THR A 87 0.98 -2.89 -19.63
C THR A 87 2.05 -2.39 -20.58
N ASN A 88 1.96 -2.75 -21.86
CA ASN A 88 2.88 -2.25 -22.88
C ASN A 88 2.44 -0.85 -23.31
N THR A 89 3.32 0.14 -23.15
CA THR A 89 3.08 1.53 -23.54
C THR A 89 3.82 1.93 -24.82
N ALA A 90 4.72 1.08 -25.32
CA ALA A 90 5.61 1.32 -26.45
C ALA A 90 6.54 2.54 -26.32
N ASN A 91 6.58 3.19 -25.16
CA ASN A 91 7.47 4.33 -24.90
C ASN A 91 8.85 3.85 -24.43
N GLN A 92 9.92 4.38 -25.00
CA GLN A 92 11.29 3.93 -24.72
C GLN A 92 11.75 4.23 -23.29
N LEU A 93 11.20 5.28 -22.67
CA LEU A 93 11.57 5.70 -21.31
C LEU A 93 10.68 5.09 -20.22
N ASP A 94 9.65 4.33 -20.62
CA ASP A 94 8.82 3.61 -19.68
C ASP A 94 9.50 2.30 -19.30
N LEU A 95 9.68 2.11 -18.00
CA LEU A 95 10.35 0.95 -17.43
C LEU A 95 9.43 0.29 -16.42
N ALA A 96 9.34 -1.02 -16.48
CA ALA A 96 8.74 -1.81 -15.43
C ALA A 96 9.72 -2.84 -14.92
N ILE A 97 9.67 -3.11 -13.62
CA ILE A 97 10.45 -4.20 -13.02
C ILE A 97 9.53 -5.42 -12.95
N ASN A 98 9.99 -6.55 -13.45
CA ASN A 98 9.31 -7.82 -13.33
C ASN A 98 9.96 -8.65 -12.22
N GLY A 99 9.24 -8.86 -11.11
CA GLY A 99 9.78 -9.43 -9.87
C GLY A 99 9.89 -8.39 -8.75
N ARG A 100 10.79 -8.60 -7.79
CA ARG A 100 10.98 -7.72 -6.61
C ARG A 100 12.04 -6.64 -6.87
N GLY A 101 11.88 -5.50 -6.23
CA GLY A 101 12.82 -4.37 -6.30
C GLY A 101 12.12 -3.04 -6.57
N TYR A 102 12.81 -1.94 -6.30
CA TYR A 102 12.31 -0.57 -6.45
C TYR A 102 13.34 0.27 -7.20
N PHE A 103 12.86 1.26 -7.96
CA PHE A 103 13.71 2.30 -8.52
C PHE A 103 14.12 3.26 -7.42
N GLN A 104 15.37 3.70 -7.46
CA GLN A 104 15.89 4.72 -6.57
C GLN A 104 15.73 6.07 -7.26
N ILE A 105 15.16 7.02 -6.54
CA ILE A 105 14.98 8.40 -7.00
C ILE A 105 15.54 9.35 -5.96
N THR A 106 16.25 10.37 -6.42
CA THR A 106 16.81 11.40 -5.58
C THR A 106 15.91 12.63 -5.65
N SER A 107 15.37 13.01 -4.49
CA SER A 107 14.62 14.25 -4.34
C SER A 107 15.53 15.46 -4.56
N PRO A 108 14.99 16.65 -4.86
CA PRO A 108 15.79 17.87 -5.01
C PRO A 108 16.52 18.27 -3.72
N SER A 109 16.06 17.77 -2.57
CA SER A 109 16.69 17.88 -1.26
C SER A 109 17.93 16.99 -1.08
N GLY A 110 18.19 16.06 -2.00
CA GLY A 110 19.25 15.06 -1.91
C GLY A 110 18.88 13.78 -1.14
N GLU A 111 17.63 13.63 -0.70
CA GLU A 111 17.14 12.40 -0.06
C GLU A 111 16.81 11.33 -1.10
N ILE A 112 17.20 10.08 -0.83
CA ILE A 112 16.89 8.93 -1.69
C ILE A 112 15.53 8.38 -1.27
N ASN A 113 14.62 8.35 -2.23
CA ASN A 113 13.31 7.73 -2.15
C ASN A 113 13.22 6.55 -3.11
N TYR A 114 12.23 5.71 -2.91
CA TYR A 114 12.05 4.48 -3.67
C TYR A 114 10.69 4.49 -4.35
N THR A 115 10.62 4.07 -5.60
CA THR A 115 9.35 4.03 -6.34
C THR A 115 9.21 2.77 -7.17
N ARG A 116 7.96 2.42 -7.44
CA ARG A 116 7.61 1.42 -8.43
C ARG A 116 7.05 1.98 -9.73
N ALA A 117 6.74 3.27 -9.75
CA ALA A 117 6.39 3.95 -10.97
C ALA A 117 7.66 4.11 -11.82
N GLY A 118 7.64 3.56 -13.03
CA GLY A 118 8.76 3.71 -13.97
C GLY A 118 8.39 4.51 -15.22
N ALA A 119 7.44 5.44 -15.07
CA ALA A 119 7.19 6.45 -16.08
C ALA A 119 8.26 7.55 -15.94
N PHE A 120 9.29 7.48 -16.77
CA PHE A 120 10.40 8.42 -16.77
C PHE A 120 10.37 9.32 -18.00
N ASN A 121 10.92 10.52 -17.86
CA ASN A 121 11.11 11.51 -18.91
C ASN A 121 12.55 12.02 -18.89
N LYS A 122 12.94 12.70 -19.96
CA LYS A 122 14.24 13.37 -20.08
C LYS A 122 14.09 14.85 -19.75
N ASN A 123 14.97 15.41 -18.92
CA ASN A 123 15.02 16.84 -18.66
C ASN A 123 15.93 17.58 -19.68
N ALA A 124 16.01 18.92 -19.60
CA ALA A 124 16.81 19.74 -20.52
C ALA A 124 18.33 19.46 -20.47
N THR A 125 18.84 18.98 -19.34
CA THR A 125 20.24 18.57 -19.16
C THR A 125 20.50 17.13 -19.61
N GLY A 126 19.44 16.40 -19.99
CA GLY A 126 19.48 15.04 -20.49
C GLY A 126 19.46 13.95 -19.42
N GLN A 127 19.17 14.29 -18.17
CA GLN A 127 18.98 13.31 -17.10
C GLN A 127 17.60 12.67 -17.15
N LEU A 128 17.53 11.41 -16.72
CA LEU A 128 16.26 10.73 -16.45
C LEU A 128 15.60 11.28 -15.19
N VAL A 129 14.38 11.76 -15.34
CA VAL A 129 13.54 12.29 -14.26
C VAL A 129 12.17 11.63 -14.22
N THR A 130 11.55 11.55 -13.06
CA THR A 130 10.14 11.17 -12.91
C THR A 130 9.21 12.29 -13.42
N LEU A 131 7.89 12.05 -13.41
CA LEU A 131 6.88 13.08 -13.73
C LEU A 131 7.01 14.33 -12.85
N GLU A 132 7.52 14.19 -11.64
CA GLU A 132 7.70 15.26 -10.65
C GLU A 132 9.06 15.96 -10.76
N GLY A 133 9.92 15.52 -11.68
CA GLY A 133 11.26 16.08 -11.87
C GLY A 133 12.33 15.50 -10.94
N TYR A 134 12.05 14.41 -10.23
CA TYR A 134 13.04 13.73 -9.38
C TYR A 134 13.99 12.90 -10.23
N THR A 135 15.30 12.98 -9.99
CA THR A 135 16.29 12.27 -10.81
C THR A 135 16.38 10.82 -10.39
N VAL A 136 16.55 9.91 -11.36
CA VAL A 136 16.84 8.50 -11.07
C VAL A 136 18.27 8.35 -10.54
N ASP A 137 18.47 7.47 -9.56
CA ASP A 137 19.79 7.14 -9.02
C ASP A 137 20.24 5.73 -9.43
N PRO A 138 21.47 5.55 -9.98
CA PRO A 138 22.45 6.58 -10.32
C PRO A 138 21.99 7.48 -11.47
N ALA A 139 22.44 8.75 -11.45
CA ALA A 139 22.08 9.72 -12.47
C ALA A 139 22.61 9.31 -13.86
N ILE A 140 21.71 9.03 -14.79
CA ILE A 140 22.03 8.67 -16.18
C ILE A 140 21.84 9.89 -17.07
N LEU A 141 22.92 10.28 -17.76
CA LEU A 141 22.94 11.38 -18.71
C LEU A 141 22.77 10.84 -20.13
N ILE A 142 21.62 11.11 -20.72
CA ILE A 142 21.30 10.79 -22.11
C ILE A 142 21.72 11.97 -22.99
N PRO A 143 22.69 11.80 -23.91
CA PRO A 143 23.11 12.83 -24.85
C PRO A 143 21.93 13.38 -25.69
N ASN A 144 21.96 14.66 -26.05
CA ASN A 144 20.89 15.29 -26.84
C ASN A 144 20.87 14.83 -28.32
N ASN A 145 21.95 14.23 -28.79
CA ASN A 145 22.08 13.61 -30.11
C ASN A 145 21.72 12.11 -30.10
N ALA A 146 21.13 11.58 -29.02
CA ALA A 146 20.64 10.21 -28.98
C ALA A 146 19.35 10.07 -29.78
N THR A 147 19.35 9.20 -30.79
CA THR A 147 18.18 8.90 -31.64
C THR A 147 17.34 7.75 -31.10
N GLU A 148 17.96 6.80 -30.40
CA GLU A 148 17.28 5.62 -29.83
C GLU A 148 17.91 5.26 -28.49
N ILE A 149 17.07 4.90 -27.52
CA ILE A 149 17.48 4.44 -26.20
C ILE A 149 17.00 3.00 -26.04
N THR A 150 17.93 2.09 -25.76
CA THR A 150 17.63 0.68 -25.49
C THR A 150 18.08 0.34 -24.07
N ILE A 151 17.21 -0.25 -23.28
CA ILE A 151 17.50 -0.64 -21.90
C ILE A 151 17.41 -2.15 -21.81
N ASN A 152 18.50 -2.80 -21.42
CA ASN A 152 18.52 -4.25 -21.31
C ASN A 152 17.90 -4.73 -19.99
N GLN A 153 17.64 -6.04 -19.88
CA GLN A 153 17.02 -6.62 -18.67
C GLN A 153 17.88 -6.47 -17.41
N SER A 154 19.19 -6.26 -17.57
CA SER A 154 20.15 -5.98 -16.49
C SER A 154 20.24 -4.49 -16.10
N GLY A 155 19.42 -3.63 -16.72
CA GLY A 155 19.35 -2.20 -16.43
C GLY A 155 20.43 -1.34 -17.06
N GLN A 156 21.29 -1.90 -17.91
CA GLN A 156 22.24 -1.11 -18.68
C GLN A 156 21.48 -0.35 -19.77
N VAL A 157 21.74 0.95 -19.81
CA VAL A 157 21.13 1.89 -20.75
C VAL A 157 22.10 2.13 -21.88
N TYR A 158 21.67 1.80 -23.08
CA TYR A 158 22.39 2.01 -24.31
C TYR A 158 21.73 3.15 -25.09
N ALA A 159 22.52 4.12 -25.53
CA ALA A 159 22.05 5.18 -26.40
C ALA A 159 22.73 5.06 -27.77
N LYS A 160 21.93 5.14 -28.83
CA LYS A 160 22.43 5.27 -30.20
C LYS A 160 22.56 6.74 -30.53
N ILE A 161 23.79 7.18 -30.79
CA ILE A 161 24.10 8.56 -31.15
C ILE A 161 23.99 8.72 -32.66
N ASP A 162 23.44 9.84 -33.11
CA ASP A 162 23.38 10.19 -34.54
C ASP A 162 24.79 10.19 -35.16
N GLY A 163 24.96 9.45 -36.26
CA GLY A 163 26.25 9.25 -36.94
C GLY A 163 27.11 8.06 -36.45
N GLN A 164 26.71 7.34 -35.39
CA GLN A 164 27.39 6.11 -34.94
C GLN A 164 26.48 4.87 -35.05
N VAL A 165 27.00 3.79 -35.63
CA VAL A 165 26.25 2.52 -35.78
C VAL A 165 26.23 1.73 -34.46
N ALA A 166 27.28 1.85 -33.64
CA ALA A 166 27.38 1.16 -32.36
C ALA A 166 26.64 1.94 -31.26
N GLN A 167 25.85 1.23 -30.45
CA GLN A 167 25.23 1.80 -29.26
C GLN A 167 26.28 1.98 -28.16
N GLN A 168 26.30 3.14 -27.51
CA GLN A 168 27.17 3.42 -26.36
C GLN A 168 26.42 3.12 -25.06
N ASN A 169 27.06 2.44 -24.12
CA ASN A 169 26.54 2.28 -22.76
C ASN A 169 26.72 3.60 -22.00
N ILE A 170 25.62 4.21 -21.58
CA ILE A 170 25.58 5.50 -20.89
C ILE A 170 25.37 5.37 -19.37
N GLY A 171 25.20 4.16 -18.85
CA GLY A 171 25.02 3.89 -17.43
C GLY A 171 24.18 2.66 -17.17
N GLN A 172 23.98 2.36 -15.89
CA GLN A 172 23.17 1.25 -15.43
C GLN A 172 22.20 1.70 -14.34
N ILE A 173 20.92 1.41 -14.53
CA ILE A 173 19.89 1.57 -13.50
C ILE A 173 20.05 0.43 -12.51
N THR A 174 20.19 0.79 -11.23
CA THR A 174 20.19 -0.16 -10.13
C THR A 174 18.82 -0.22 -9.50
N ILE A 175 18.50 -1.35 -8.85
CA ILE A 175 17.27 -1.47 -8.09
C ILE A 175 17.59 -1.80 -6.63
N ALA A 176 16.77 -1.26 -5.74
CA ALA A 176 16.85 -1.52 -4.31
C ALA A 176 15.83 -2.59 -3.92
N ASN A 177 16.23 -3.54 -3.08
CA ASN A 177 15.31 -4.46 -2.43
C ASN A 177 15.35 -4.25 -0.92
N PHE A 178 14.25 -4.59 -0.25
CA PHE A 178 14.10 -4.48 1.20
C PHE A 178 13.82 -5.84 1.82
N ALA A 179 14.33 -6.06 3.03
CA ALA A 179 13.98 -7.24 3.80
C ALA A 179 12.49 -7.25 4.16
N ASN A 180 11.95 -6.08 4.52
CA ASN A 180 10.54 -5.92 4.87
C ASN A 180 9.89 -4.75 4.12
N GLU A 181 9.16 -5.05 3.05
CA GLU A 181 8.46 -4.06 2.23
C GLU A 181 7.31 -3.37 3.00
N SER A 182 6.68 -4.07 3.97
CA SER A 182 5.60 -3.48 4.78
C SER A 182 6.08 -2.41 5.76
N GLY A 183 7.39 -2.30 5.98
CA GLY A 183 7.98 -1.25 6.82
C GLY A 183 8.27 0.06 6.05
N LEU A 184 8.08 0.08 4.73
CA LEU A 184 8.30 1.28 3.93
C LEU A 184 7.22 2.32 4.21
N GLU A 185 7.64 3.57 4.39
CA GLU A 185 6.72 4.68 4.63
C GLU A 185 6.31 5.31 3.30
N PRO A 186 5.01 5.35 2.95
CA PRO A 186 4.56 6.02 1.75
C PRO A 186 4.61 7.55 1.94
N LEU A 187 5.35 8.25 1.07
CA LEU A 187 5.44 9.72 1.09
C LEU A 187 4.41 10.41 0.19
N GLY A 188 3.60 9.64 -0.55
CA GLY A 188 2.75 10.13 -1.63
C GLY A 188 3.41 9.96 -2.99
N ASN A 189 2.67 10.22 -4.08
CA ASN A 189 3.18 10.13 -5.46
C ASN A 189 3.79 8.78 -5.87
N GLY A 190 3.43 7.70 -5.16
CA GLY A 190 4.03 6.37 -5.37
C GLY A 190 5.47 6.25 -4.84
N LEU A 191 5.92 7.23 -4.06
CA LEU A 191 7.23 7.22 -3.39
C LEU A 191 7.15 6.57 -2.02
N TYR A 192 8.24 5.92 -1.67
CA TYR A 192 8.47 5.22 -0.42
C TYR A 192 9.79 5.67 0.19
N ARG A 193 9.80 5.85 1.50
CA ARG A 193 10.99 6.11 2.30
C ARG A 193 11.35 4.88 3.12
N GLU A 194 12.65 4.65 3.27
CA GLU A 194 13.16 3.61 4.17
C GLU A 194 12.93 4.00 5.63
N THR A 195 12.63 2.99 6.45
CA THR A 195 12.46 3.15 7.89
C THR A 195 13.29 2.11 8.63
N PRO A 196 13.50 2.26 9.95
CA PRO A 196 14.13 1.21 10.75
C PRO A 196 13.41 -0.15 10.66
N ALA A 197 12.10 -0.14 10.36
CA ALA A 197 11.29 -1.36 10.24
C ALA A 197 11.37 -2.01 8.85
N SER A 198 11.75 -1.28 7.79
CA SER A 198 11.97 -1.85 6.46
C SER A 198 13.32 -2.57 6.34
N GLY A 199 14.28 -2.15 7.18
CA GLY A 199 15.69 -2.45 7.00
C GLY A 199 16.33 -1.54 5.96
N ALA A 200 17.67 -1.61 5.86
CA ALA A 200 18.43 -0.87 4.87
C ALA A 200 18.17 -1.38 3.45
N ALA A 201 18.20 -0.48 2.47
CA ALA A 201 18.11 -0.84 1.06
C ALA A 201 19.33 -1.68 0.63
N VAL A 202 19.06 -2.85 0.05
CA VAL A 202 20.09 -3.68 -0.59
C VAL A 202 20.05 -3.41 -2.09
N ILE A 203 21.00 -2.58 -2.55
CA ILE A 203 21.14 -2.21 -3.96
C ILE A 203 21.77 -3.37 -4.72
N GLY A 204 21.20 -3.70 -5.87
CA GLY A 204 21.77 -4.68 -6.78
C GLY A 204 21.37 -4.43 -8.22
N ASN A 205 21.94 -5.26 -9.09
CA ASN A 205 21.67 -5.16 -10.50
C ASN A 205 20.38 -5.90 -10.85
N PRO A 206 19.52 -5.30 -11.68
CA PRO A 206 18.38 -6.01 -12.24
C PRO A 206 18.80 -7.32 -12.92
N GLY A 207 17.99 -8.37 -12.77
CA GLY A 207 18.23 -9.68 -13.39
C GLY A 207 19.14 -10.65 -12.63
N ASP A 208 19.77 -10.22 -11.53
CA ASP A 208 20.42 -11.14 -10.59
C ASP A 208 19.38 -11.98 -9.83
N ALA A 209 19.78 -13.13 -9.27
CA ALA A 209 18.86 -14.14 -8.71
C ALA A 209 17.91 -13.62 -7.60
N SER A 210 18.30 -12.55 -6.90
CA SER A 210 17.50 -11.92 -5.82
C SER A 210 16.69 -10.69 -6.27
N TYR A 211 16.76 -10.35 -7.56
CA TYR A 211 16.31 -9.08 -8.13
C TYR A 211 15.40 -9.28 -9.35
N GLY A 212 14.44 -8.37 -9.51
CA GLY A 212 13.58 -8.34 -10.68
C GLY A 212 14.33 -7.97 -11.96
N LYS A 213 13.79 -8.36 -13.11
CA LYS A 213 14.30 -7.99 -14.43
C LYS A 213 13.65 -6.69 -14.88
N LEU A 214 14.39 -5.82 -15.56
CA LEU A 214 13.79 -4.65 -16.20
C LEU A 214 13.15 -5.02 -17.54
N GLN A 215 11.99 -4.44 -17.82
CA GLN A 215 11.29 -4.52 -19.09
C GLN A 215 11.05 -3.11 -19.60
N GLN A 216 11.64 -2.79 -20.74
CA GLN A 216 11.48 -1.51 -21.43
C GLN A 216 10.18 -1.48 -22.23
N GLY A 217 9.52 -0.32 -22.27
CA GLY A 217 8.24 -0.13 -22.96
C GLY A 217 7.05 -0.68 -22.18
N TYR A 218 7.23 -0.97 -20.90
CA TYR A 218 6.19 -1.47 -20.02
C TYR A 218 6.06 -0.56 -18.80
N LEU A 219 4.84 -0.38 -18.32
CA LEU A 219 4.55 0.19 -17.02
C LEU A 219 3.87 -0.86 -16.14
N GLU A 220 4.16 -0.82 -14.85
CA GLU A 220 3.40 -1.59 -13.88
C GLU A 220 2.12 -0.84 -13.51
N GLY A 221 0.97 -1.46 -13.72
CA GLY A 221 -0.31 -0.96 -13.28
C GLY A 221 -0.54 -1.15 -11.77
N SER A 222 -1.65 -0.61 -11.29
CA SER A 222 -2.12 -0.88 -9.94
C SER A 222 -2.38 -2.38 -9.75
N ASN A 223 -2.14 -2.89 -8.54
CA ASN A 223 -2.46 -4.28 -8.19
C ASN A 223 -3.87 -4.43 -7.57
N VAL A 224 -4.68 -3.37 -7.65
CA VAL A 224 -6.04 -3.32 -7.13
C VAL A 224 -7.01 -3.95 -8.14
N ASP A 225 -7.86 -4.85 -7.66
CA ASP A 225 -8.92 -5.46 -8.48
C ASP A 225 -10.24 -4.68 -8.30
N PRO A 226 -10.74 -3.98 -9.34
CA PRO A 226 -11.93 -3.14 -9.22
C PRO A 226 -13.18 -3.92 -8.81
N VAL A 227 -13.35 -5.15 -9.28
CA VAL A 227 -14.54 -5.96 -8.96
C VAL A 227 -14.52 -6.35 -7.48
N LYS A 228 -13.34 -6.72 -6.99
CA LYS A 228 -13.15 -7.05 -5.57
C LYS A 228 -13.30 -5.83 -4.66
N GLU A 229 -12.79 -4.68 -5.05
CA GLU A 229 -12.95 -3.47 -4.25
C GLU A 229 -14.40 -3.00 -4.22
N ILE A 230 -15.14 -3.03 -5.33
CA ILE A 230 -16.57 -2.65 -5.35
C ILE A 230 -17.41 -3.59 -4.50
N THR A 231 -17.18 -4.90 -4.56
CA THR A 231 -17.91 -5.87 -3.70
C THR A 231 -17.57 -5.67 -2.22
N SER A 232 -16.31 -5.37 -1.90
CA SER A 232 -15.88 -5.02 -0.54
C SER A 232 -16.51 -3.71 -0.07
N LEU A 233 -16.62 -2.70 -0.95
CA LEU A 233 -17.26 -1.41 -0.68
C LEU A 233 -18.73 -1.60 -0.34
N ILE A 234 -19.47 -2.36 -1.14
CA ILE A 234 -20.89 -2.67 -0.89
C ILE A 234 -21.06 -3.40 0.44
N THR A 235 -20.16 -4.33 0.76
CA THR A 235 -20.20 -5.08 2.03
C THR A 235 -19.92 -4.16 3.22
N ALA A 236 -18.94 -3.26 3.12
CA ALA A 236 -18.63 -2.28 4.14
C ALA A 236 -19.75 -1.24 4.32
N GLN A 237 -20.39 -0.78 3.23
CA GLN A 237 -21.55 0.11 3.29
C GLN A 237 -22.73 -0.54 4.01
N ARG A 238 -23.09 -1.77 3.65
CA ARG A 238 -24.14 -2.53 4.36
C ARG A 238 -23.80 -2.74 5.83
N SER A 239 -22.53 -2.99 6.15
CA SER A 239 -22.08 -3.15 7.54
C SER A 239 -22.20 -1.84 8.33
N PHE A 240 -21.86 -0.71 7.73
CA PHE A 240 -22.05 0.61 8.30
C PHE A 240 -23.54 0.92 8.54
N GLU A 241 -24.40 0.64 7.56
CA GLU A 241 -25.86 0.79 7.67
C GLU A 241 -26.45 -0.10 8.78
N MET A 242 -26.01 -1.36 8.89
CA MET A 242 -26.42 -2.26 9.97
C MET A 242 -26.00 -1.72 11.34
N ASN A 243 -24.77 -1.23 11.49
CA ASN A 243 -24.31 -0.62 12.74
C ASN A 243 -25.13 0.63 13.10
N SER A 244 -25.52 1.45 12.13
CA SER A 244 -26.40 2.60 12.36
C SER A 244 -27.79 2.19 12.86
N LYS A 245 -28.38 1.13 12.29
CA LYS A 245 -29.66 0.58 12.77
C LYS A 245 -29.57 0.05 14.21
N VAL A 246 -28.43 -0.52 14.60
CA VAL A 246 -28.20 -0.96 15.99
C VAL A 246 -28.21 0.23 16.94
N ILE A 247 -27.57 1.35 16.57
CA ILE A 247 -27.60 2.58 17.39
C ILE A 247 -29.03 3.12 17.50
N GLN A 248 -29.76 3.20 16.39
CA GLN A 248 -31.16 3.63 16.39
C GLN A 248 -32.03 2.77 17.31
N ALA A 249 -31.89 1.44 17.25
CA ALA A 249 -32.64 0.54 18.12
C ALA A 249 -32.30 0.74 19.60
N VAL A 250 -31.03 1.02 19.94
CA VAL A 250 -30.63 1.33 21.31
C VAL A 250 -31.20 2.67 21.78
N ASP A 251 -31.22 3.68 20.92
CA ASP A 251 -31.82 4.99 21.22
C ASP A 251 -33.34 4.89 21.40
N GLU A 252 -34.02 4.09 20.58
CA GLU A 252 -35.46 3.80 20.72
C GLU A 252 -35.78 3.07 22.04
N MET A 253 -34.96 2.10 22.44
CA MET A 253 -35.09 1.42 23.73
C MET A 253 -34.89 2.41 24.89
N ALA A 254 -33.85 3.25 24.82
CA ALA A 254 -33.58 4.26 25.84
C ALA A 254 -34.73 5.29 25.95
N SER A 255 -35.28 5.71 24.80
CA SER A 255 -36.44 6.60 24.73
C SER A 255 -37.69 5.99 25.35
N THR A 256 -37.97 4.71 25.05
CA THR A 256 -39.10 3.98 25.64
C THR A 256 -38.98 3.88 27.16
N ILE A 257 -37.80 3.55 27.67
CA ILE A 257 -37.53 3.52 29.12
C ILE A 257 -37.75 4.92 29.73
N SER A 258 -37.23 5.98 29.09
CA SER A 258 -37.38 7.35 29.60
C SER A 258 -38.84 7.82 29.61
N LYS A 259 -39.66 7.39 28.64
CA LYS A 259 -41.08 7.76 28.56
C LYS A 259 -41.94 6.95 29.53
N GLY A 260 -41.59 5.69 29.80
CA GLY A 260 -42.30 4.84 30.75
C GLY A 260 -42.05 5.16 32.24
N ILE A 261 -41.09 6.04 32.53
CA ILE A 261 -40.77 6.51 33.90
C ILE A 261 -41.56 7.79 34.27
N ARG A 262 -42.37 8.34 33.36
CA ARG A 262 -43.27 9.48 33.63
C ARG A 262 -44.70 9.05 33.87
#